data_AF-A0A1X7INS6-F1
#
_entry.id   AF-A0A1X7INS6-F1
#
_cell.length_a   1.000
_cell.length_b   1.000
_cell.length_c   1.000
_cell.angle_alpha   90.00
_cell.angle_beta   90.00
_cell.angle_gamma   90.00
#
_symmetry.space_group_name_H-M   'P 1'
#
loop_
_entity.id
_entity.type
_entity.pdbx_description
1 polymer ?
#
loop_
_entity_poly.entity_id
_entity_poly.type
_entity_poly.pdbx_seq_one_letter_code
_entity_poly.pdbx_strand_id
1 'polypeptide(L)'
;MSKSGCVYSEYRGVYSWLCTLLEEDELIKIDPYLQYQYGDNSFFSTQQKKQVVEAIRDYSQNDPYFYRKGFSLASKSFYESGLDTFLIAEYRKCKSEPNHYLFFLSDLLTLGSSGKIRKLAKDVLEDERLEYFYKEPFINVLKDEPDYHECRDEILRNLIRANKDDLDVIQEGNEGHNRVDMRLVNKKGRNYTVQVECKRDLNAESLYSGLTEQLIDKYFTSGIYLGICLVFCFKKDPETLQKDIEKKIPYGFEKKVAVICIDLRNK
;
A
#
# COMPACT_ATOMS: atom_id res chain seq x y z
N MET A 1 7.43 27.08 34.88
CA MET A 1 7.45 25.61 34.97
C MET A 1 6.97 25.17 36.35
N SER A 2 6.40 23.98 36.46
CA SER A 2 6.04 23.35 37.73
C SER A 2 7.29 22.90 38.50
N LYS A 3 7.13 22.51 39.77
CA LYS A 3 8.23 21.97 40.60
C LYS A 3 8.88 20.71 40.02
N SER A 4 8.22 20.03 39.09
CA SER A 4 8.73 18.85 38.37
C SER A 4 9.34 19.17 37.00
N GLY A 5 9.50 20.44 36.63
CA GLY A 5 10.02 20.83 35.32
C GLY A 5 9.00 20.73 34.17
N CYS A 6 7.72 20.41 34.47
CA CYS A 6 6.67 20.33 33.45
C CYS A 6 5.97 21.68 33.23
N VAL A 7 5.44 21.91 32.03
CA VAL A 7 4.57 23.06 31.73
C VAL A 7 3.20 22.84 32.37
N TYR A 8 2.71 23.82 33.13
CA TYR A 8 1.36 23.77 33.72
C TYR A 8 0.31 23.65 32.62
N SER A 9 -0.75 22.89 32.90
CA SER A 9 -1.78 22.55 31.92
C SER A 9 -2.39 23.76 31.22
N GLU A 10 -2.69 24.84 31.97
CA GLU A 10 -3.26 26.06 31.42
C GLU A 10 -2.33 26.83 30.46
N TYR A 11 -1.02 26.59 30.52
CA TYR A 11 -0.03 27.30 29.69
C TYR A 11 0.51 26.47 28.52
N ARG A 12 0.07 25.21 28.37
CA ARG A 12 0.57 24.30 27.33
C ARG A 12 0.37 24.86 25.91
N GLY A 13 -0.80 25.41 25.61
CA GLY A 13 -1.07 26.01 24.29
C GLY A 13 -0.19 27.24 24.00
N VAL A 14 -0.05 28.13 24.98
CA VAL A 14 0.83 29.31 24.87
C VAL A 14 2.29 28.90 24.71
N TYR A 15 2.71 27.87 25.44
CA TYR A 15 4.05 27.31 25.36
C TYR A 15 4.35 26.75 23.98
N SER A 16 3.45 25.96 23.39
CA SER A 16 3.62 25.44 22.04
C SER A 16 3.67 26.55 20.97
N TRP A 17 2.87 27.61 21.15
CA TRP A 17 2.96 28.79 20.29
C TRP A 17 4.32 29.49 20.39
N LEU A 18 4.86 29.66 21.61
CA LEU A 18 6.18 30.23 21.81
C LEU A 18 7.28 29.36 21.19
N CYS A 19 7.19 28.03 21.32
CA CYS A 19 8.11 27.10 20.67
C CYS A 19 8.08 27.26 19.15
N THR A 20 6.88 27.39 18.56
CA THR A 20 6.73 27.64 17.12
C THR A 20 7.37 28.96 16.71
N LEU A 21 7.17 30.04 17.46
CA LEU A 21 7.66 31.38 17.09
C LEU A 21 9.16 31.56 17.30
N LEU A 22 9.72 30.92 18.33
CA LEU A 22 11.12 31.06 18.69
C LEU A 22 12.01 30.02 18.03
N GLU A 23 11.43 28.91 17.56
CA GLU A 23 12.17 27.84 16.87
C GLU A 23 13.33 27.23 17.69
N GLU A 24 13.26 27.32 19.03
CA GLU A 24 14.33 26.86 19.93
C GLU A 24 14.19 25.38 20.32
N ASP A 25 15.22 24.58 20.02
CA ASP A 25 15.29 23.15 20.30
C ASP A 25 15.09 22.79 21.78
N GLU A 26 15.59 23.62 22.69
CA GLU A 26 15.47 23.38 24.14
C GLU A 26 14.02 23.51 24.61
N LEU A 27 13.22 24.35 23.95
CA LEU A 27 11.81 24.49 24.27
C LEU A 27 11.02 23.26 23.80
N ILE A 28 11.36 22.70 22.64
CA ILE A 28 10.73 21.48 22.11
C ILE A 28 10.91 20.32 23.10
N LYS A 29 12.10 20.14 23.66
CA LYS A 29 12.42 19.01 24.56
C LYS A 29 11.62 18.99 25.87
N ILE A 30 11.13 20.14 26.32
CA ILE A 30 10.38 20.23 27.59
C ILE A 30 9.01 19.56 27.47
N ASP A 31 8.32 19.71 26.33
CA ASP A 31 7.03 19.06 26.09
C ASP A 31 6.78 18.80 24.58
N PRO A 32 7.51 17.83 23.99
CA PRO A 32 7.57 17.65 22.54
C PRO A 32 6.26 17.13 21.95
N TYR A 33 5.52 16.31 22.70
CA TYR A 33 4.22 15.81 22.26
C TYR A 33 3.19 16.94 22.16
N LEU A 34 3.22 17.88 23.10
CA LEU A 34 2.29 19.01 23.04
C LEU A 34 2.69 20.05 22.01
N GLN A 35 3.99 20.24 21.77
CA GLN A 35 4.41 21.01 20.60
C GLN A 35 3.82 20.42 19.31
N TYR A 36 3.91 19.10 19.14
CA TYR A 36 3.28 18.41 18.03
C TYR A 36 1.76 18.63 17.98
N GLN A 37 1.07 18.61 19.14
CA GLN A 37 -0.40 18.67 19.19
C GLN A 37 -0.98 20.09 19.01
N TYR A 38 -0.35 21.10 19.59
CA TYR A 38 -0.91 22.46 19.71
C TYR A 38 -0.09 23.53 18.96
N GLY A 39 1.16 23.25 18.60
CA GLY A 39 1.99 24.17 17.84
C GLY A 39 1.57 24.25 16.37
N ASP A 40 1.86 25.37 15.73
CA ASP A 40 1.80 25.45 14.26
C ASP A 40 3.11 24.91 13.69
N ASN A 41 3.08 23.63 13.35
CA ASN A 41 4.24 22.91 12.85
C ASN A 41 4.58 23.23 11.39
N SER A 42 3.80 24.08 10.71
CA SER A 42 4.10 24.50 9.35
C SER A 42 5.32 25.43 9.25
N PHE A 43 5.68 26.11 10.34
CA PHE A 43 6.87 26.96 10.44
C PHE A 43 8.16 26.15 10.61
N PHE A 44 8.08 24.89 11.04
CA PHE A 44 9.26 24.07 11.26
C PHE A 44 9.83 23.52 9.96
N SER A 45 11.14 23.62 9.82
CA SER A 45 11.90 22.91 8.79
C SER A 45 11.78 21.39 8.93
N THR A 46 12.10 20.66 7.87
CA THR A 46 12.20 19.19 7.91
C THR A 46 13.11 18.70 9.03
N GLN A 47 14.20 19.43 9.33
CA GLN A 47 15.14 19.05 10.38
C GLN A 47 14.53 19.21 11.78
N GLN A 48 13.85 20.33 12.06
CA GLN A 48 13.13 20.55 13.32
C GLN A 48 12.01 19.52 13.51
N LYS A 49 11.28 19.18 12.45
CA LYS A 49 10.26 18.11 12.50
C LYS A 49 10.88 16.76 12.88
N LYS A 50 12.07 16.42 12.39
CA LYS A 50 12.78 15.21 12.83
C LYS A 50 13.15 15.28 14.31
N GLN A 51 13.68 16.43 14.77
CA GLN A 51 14.02 16.64 16.18
C GLN A 51 12.80 16.51 17.10
N VAL A 52 11.62 17.00 16.69
CA VAL A 52 10.36 16.79 17.42
C VAL A 52 10.03 15.31 17.53
N VAL A 53 10.13 14.55 16.43
CA VAL A 53 9.86 13.09 16.44
C VAL A 53 10.83 12.35 17.36
N GLU A 54 12.12 12.69 17.33
CA GLU A 54 13.13 12.11 18.22
C GLU A 54 12.86 12.47 19.69
N ALA A 55 12.48 13.72 19.97
CA ALA A 55 12.10 14.14 21.32
C ALA A 55 10.83 13.42 21.81
N ILE A 56 9.85 13.15 20.93
CA ILE A 56 8.66 12.34 21.26
C ILE A 56 9.04 10.88 21.54
N ARG A 57 10.00 10.31 20.80
CA ARG A 57 10.52 8.96 21.11
C ARG A 57 11.07 8.92 22.53
N ASP A 58 11.93 9.87 22.88
CA ASP A 58 12.58 9.91 24.20
C ASP A 58 11.54 10.18 25.30
N TYR A 59 10.56 11.04 25.02
CA TYR A 59 9.41 11.30 25.89
C TYR A 59 8.56 10.04 26.14
N SER A 60 8.32 9.22 25.11
CA SER A 60 7.52 8.00 25.20
C SER A 60 8.11 6.92 26.12
N GLN A 61 9.41 7.00 26.43
CA GLN A 61 10.04 6.10 27.41
C GLN A 61 9.63 6.46 28.84
N ASN A 62 9.33 7.73 29.10
CA ASN A 62 8.89 8.22 30.41
C ASN A 62 7.36 8.23 30.56
N ASP A 63 6.63 8.43 29.46
CA ASP A 63 5.17 8.33 29.40
C ASP A 63 4.74 7.37 28.26
N PRO A 64 4.71 6.05 28.50
CA PRO A 64 4.42 5.05 27.46
C PRO A 64 3.02 5.16 26.85
N TYR A 65 2.08 5.82 27.54
CA TYR A 65 0.68 5.92 27.12
C TYR A 65 0.29 7.33 26.67
N PHE A 66 1.28 8.17 26.35
CA PHE A 66 1.10 9.58 26.02
C PHE A 66 0.13 9.83 24.86
N TYR A 67 0.16 8.94 23.84
CA TYR A 67 -0.57 9.14 22.60
C TYR A 67 -1.99 8.58 22.68
N ARG A 68 -2.97 9.38 22.22
CA ARG A 68 -4.36 8.95 22.04
C ARG A 68 -4.79 9.14 20.59
N LYS A 69 -5.23 8.05 19.94
CA LYS A 69 -5.71 8.03 18.55
C LYS A 69 -6.84 9.05 18.36
N GLY A 70 -6.83 9.78 17.24
CA GLY A 70 -7.91 10.69 16.84
C GLY A 70 -7.81 12.12 17.37
N PHE A 71 -6.78 12.47 18.15
CA PHE A 71 -6.50 13.84 18.58
C PHE A 71 -5.29 14.39 17.80
N SER A 72 -5.51 15.11 16.68
CA SER A 72 -4.62 16.20 16.25
C SER A 72 -5.07 16.83 14.91
N LEU A 73 -5.56 18.07 14.97
CA LEU A 73 -5.64 18.99 13.83
C LEU A 73 -4.24 19.35 13.28
N ALA A 74 -3.19 19.25 14.10
CA ALA A 74 -1.80 19.59 13.79
C ALA A 74 -1.06 18.53 12.97
N SER A 75 -1.64 17.32 12.84
CA SER A 75 -1.08 16.19 12.10
C SER A 75 -0.80 16.53 10.63
N LYS A 76 -1.72 17.26 9.98
CA LYS A 76 -1.59 17.67 8.57
C LYS A 76 -0.53 18.76 8.32
N SER A 77 -0.31 19.69 9.25
CA SER A 77 0.72 20.73 9.09
C SER A 77 2.12 20.22 9.44
N PHE A 78 2.21 19.16 10.26
CA PHE A 78 3.47 18.53 10.61
C PHE A 78 4.04 17.69 9.46
N TYR A 79 3.23 16.80 8.87
CA TYR A 79 3.72 15.85 7.87
C TYR A 79 4.11 16.51 6.54
N GLU A 80 5.20 16.03 5.95
CA GLU A 80 5.64 16.35 4.59
C GLU A 80 6.44 15.17 4.00
N SER A 81 6.47 15.04 2.67
CA SER A 81 7.12 13.90 2.00
C SER A 81 8.64 13.82 2.22
N GLY A 82 9.27 14.93 2.65
CA GLY A 82 10.67 14.95 3.06
C GLY A 82 10.97 14.07 4.28
N LEU A 83 9.95 13.73 5.07
CA LEU A 83 10.07 12.93 6.28
C LEU A 83 9.99 11.42 6.03
N ASP A 84 9.49 10.95 4.88
CA ASP A 84 9.20 9.53 4.60
C ASP A 84 10.34 8.60 5.01
N THR A 85 11.55 8.86 4.50
CA THR A 85 12.70 7.99 4.73
C THR A 85 13.03 7.89 6.22
N PHE A 86 12.92 9.00 6.94
CA PHE A 86 13.19 9.07 8.37
C PHE A 86 12.09 8.38 9.19
N LEU A 87 10.82 8.70 8.95
CA LEU A 87 9.70 8.10 9.68
C LEU A 87 9.61 6.59 9.45
N ILE A 88 9.86 6.11 8.23
CA ILE A 88 9.91 4.67 7.93
C ILE A 88 11.04 3.99 8.70
N ALA A 89 12.21 4.64 8.82
CA ALA A 89 13.33 4.10 9.58
C ALA A 89 13.00 4.03 11.08
N GLU A 90 12.42 5.08 11.65
CA GLU A 90 11.99 5.08 13.06
C GLU A 90 10.91 4.01 13.32
N TYR A 91 9.92 3.89 12.44
CA TYR A 91 8.85 2.89 12.55
C TYR A 91 9.42 1.46 12.57
N ARG A 92 10.40 1.17 11.71
CA ARG A 92 11.03 -0.15 11.65
C ARG A 92 11.87 -0.47 12.88
N LYS A 93 12.48 0.54 13.52
CA LYS A 93 13.27 0.36 14.75
C LYS A 93 12.39 0.03 15.96
N CYS A 94 11.22 0.67 16.07
CA CYS A 94 10.42 0.65 17.29
C CYS A 94 9.28 -0.39 17.26
N LYS A 95 9.33 -1.36 16.33
CA LYS A 95 8.25 -2.32 16.04
C LYS A 95 7.88 -3.24 17.22
N SER A 96 8.69 -3.25 18.28
CA SER A 96 8.55 -4.12 19.44
C SER A 96 8.58 -3.38 20.78
N GLU A 97 8.51 -2.04 20.78
CA GLU A 97 8.53 -1.28 22.02
C GLU A 97 7.15 -1.28 22.69
N PRO A 98 7.05 -1.53 24.02
CA PRO A 98 5.78 -1.55 24.73
C PRO A 98 5.29 -0.13 25.08
N ASN A 99 5.28 0.78 24.10
CA ASN A 99 4.85 2.16 24.25
C ASN A 99 3.99 2.62 23.06
N HIS A 100 3.36 3.78 23.18
CA HIS A 100 2.50 4.33 22.13
C HIS A 100 3.25 5.08 21.02
N TYR A 101 4.58 5.04 20.97
CA TYR A 101 5.34 5.71 19.93
C TYR A 101 5.05 5.12 18.53
N LEU A 102 4.86 3.80 18.45
CA LEU A 102 4.50 3.14 17.19
C LEU A 102 3.13 3.60 16.66
N PHE A 103 2.17 3.90 17.54
CA PHE A 103 0.89 4.47 17.14
C PHE A 103 1.03 5.89 16.58
N PHE A 104 1.81 6.74 17.28
CA PHE A 104 2.12 8.08 16.80
C PHE A 104 2.76 8.06 15.40
N LEU A 105 3.73 7.18 15.18
CA LEU A 105 4.36 7.02 13.87
C LEU A 105 3.38 6.48 12.81
N SER A 106 2.50 5.54 13.17
CA SER A 106 1.47 5.01 12.26
C SER A 106 0.54 6.11 11.76
N ASP A 107 0.04 6.94 12.67
CA ASP A 107 -0.86 8.04 12.34
C ASP A 107 -0.15 9.10 11.48
N LEU A 108 1.13 9.40 11.75
CA LEU A 108 1.93 10.29 10.89
C LEU A 108 2.17 9.73 9.49
N LEU A 109 2.61 8.47 9.40
CA LEU A 109 2.93 7.82 8.12
C LEU A 109 1.71 7.70 7.22
N THR A 110 0.53 7.50 7.80
CA THR A 110 -0.72 7.29 7.05
C THR A 110 -1.34 8.58 6.51
N LEU A 111 -0.79 9.75 6.86
CA LEU A 111 -1.04 11.01 6.14
C LEU A 111 -0.36 11.05 4.77
N GLY A 112 0.67 10.21 4.60
CA GLY A 112 1.42 10.07 3.36
C GLY A 112 0.79 9.10 2.39
N SER A 113 1.02 9.34 1.09
CA SER A 113 0.60 8.45 0.01
C SER A 113 1.72 8.13 -0.99
N SER A 114 2.97 8.42 -0.61
CA SER A 114 4.13 8.19 -1.47
C SER A 114 4.35 6.69 -1.74
N GLY A 115 5.09 6.36 -2.80
CA GLY A 115 5.42 4.96 -3.11
C GLY A 115 6.18 4.25 -1.98
N LYS A 116 6.97 4.97 -1.18
CA LYS A 116 7.68 4.41 -0.01
C LYS A 116 6.70 4.06 1.12
N ILE A 117 5.74 4.95 1.38
CA ILE A 117 4.68 4.75 2.38
C ILE A 117 3.76 3.59 1.97
N ARG A 118 3.36 3.52 0.69
CA ARG A 118 2.57 2.38 0.17
C ARG A 118 3.32 1.06 0.27
N LYS A 119 4.63 1.05 0.02
CA LYS A 119 5.47 -0.14 0.23
C LYS A 119 5.49 -0.54 1.71
N LEU A 120 5.71 0.42 2.62
CA LEU A 120 5.64 0.14 4.05
C LEU A 120 4.27 -0.40 4.47
N ALA A 121 3.17 0.16 3.96
CA ALA A 121 1.82 -0.30 4.27
C ALA A 121 1.63 -1.79 3.92
N LYS A 122 2.14 -2.23 2.76
CA LYS A 122 2.14 -3.65 2.36
C LYS A 122 2.97 -4.49 3.33
N ASP A 123 4.21 -4.08 3.61
CA ASP A 123 5.10 -4.75 4.57
C ASP A 123 4.44 -4.89 5.97
N VAL A 124 3.65 -3.90 6.40
CA VAL A 124 2.93 -3.90 7.69
C VAL A 124 1.74 -4.86 7.68
N LEU A 125 0.94 -4.84 6.62
CA LEU A 125 -0.25 -5.69 6.50
C LEU A 125 0.13 -7.18 6.43
N GLU A 126 1.24 -7.49 5.75
CA GLU A 126 1.78 -8.84 5.60
C GLU A 126 2.54 -9.35 6.84
N ASP A 127 2.92 -8.49 7.81
CA ASP A 127 3.65 -8.95 8.98
C ASP A 127 2.73 -9.65 9.99
N GLU A 128 2.80 -10.98 10.04
CA GLU A 128 2.01 -11.83 10.94
C GLU A 128 2.29 -11.58 12.43
N ARG A 129 3.43 -10.96 12.78
CA ARG A 129 3.80 -10.68 14.17
C ARG A 129 3.13 -9.42 14.72
N LEU A 130 2.58 -8.58 13.85
CA LEU A 130 1.89 -7.36 14.26
C LEU A 130 0.42 -7.66 14.55
N GLU A 131 -0.05 -7.16 15.69
CA GLU A 131 -1.47 -7.17 16.01
C GLU A 131 -2.27 -6.30 15.03
N TYR A 132 -3.53 -6.68 14.80
CA TYR A 132 -4.41 -6.04 13.81
C TYR A 132 -4.53 -4.52 14.02
N PHE A 133 -4.53 -4.06 15.27
CA PHE A 133 -4.70 -2.64 15.56
C PHE A 133 -3.55 -1.77 15.04
N TYR A 134 -2.33 -2.31 14.88
CA TYR A 134 -1.20 -1.62 14.22
C TYR A 134 -1.32 -1.63 12.70
N LYS A 135 -2.09 -2.57 12.15
CA LYS A 135 -2.32 -2.72 10.72
C LYS A 135 -3.44 -1.81 10.20
N GLU A 136 -4.46 -1.60 11.03
CA GLU A 136 -5.67 -0.84 10.68
C GLU A 136 -5.37 0.54 10.03
N PRO A 137 -4.45 1.38 10.55
CA PRO A 137 -4.17 2.68 9.93
C PRO A 137 -3.67 2.58 8.49
N PHE A 138 -2.89 1.53 8.18
CA PHE A 138 -2.26 1.33 6.87
C PHE A 138 -3.22 0.77 5.81
N ILE A 139 -4.37 0.22 6.20
CA ILE A 139 -5.41 -0.19 5.24
C ILE A 139 -5.87 1.02 4.41
N ASN A 140 -6.06 2.18 5.07
CA ASN A 140 -6.53 3.40 4.42
C ASN A 140 -5.53 3.94 3.39
N VAL A 141 -4.23 3.77 3.61
CA VAL A 141 -3.18 4.19 2.68
C VAL A 141 -3.30 3.47 1.33
N LEU A 142 -3.82 2.24 1.34
CA LEU A 142 -3.99 1.42 0.15
C LEU A 142 -5.40 1.49 -0.45
N LYS A 143 -6.35 2.20 0.17
CA LYS A 143 -7.75 2.26 -0.31
C LYS A 143 -7.89 2.85 -1.71
N ASP A 144 -7.00 3.78 -2.07
CA ASP A 144 -6.99 4.39 -3.41
C ASP A 144 -6.07 3.64 -4.39
N GLU A 145 -5.41 2.54 -3.99
CA GLU A 145 -4.82 1.65 -5.00
C GLU A 145 -5.95 0.89 -5.67
N PRO A 146 -6.09 0.96 -7.00
CA PRO A 146 -7.06 0.15 -7.72
C PRO A 146 -6.90 -1.32 -7.32
N ASP A 147 -7.94 -1.89 -6.72
CA ASP A 147 -7.86 -3.28 -6.30
C ASP A 147 -7.97 -4.16 -7.54
N TYR A 148 -6.88 -4.87 -7.83
CA TYR A 148 -6.83 -5.90 -8.87
C TYR A 148 -7.86 -6.99 -8.63
N HIS A 149 -8.11 -7.34 -7.37
CA HIS A 149 -9.11 -8.36 -7.06
C HIS A 149 -10.49 -7.85 -7.45
N GLU A 150 -10.85 -6.60 -7.11
CA GLU A 150 -12.10 -5.98 -7.58
C GLU A 150 -12.19 -5.89 -9.11
N CYS A 151 -11.12 -5.47 -9.79
CA CYS A 151 -11.10 -5.37 -11.25
C CYS A 151 -11.30 -6.74 -11.92
N ARG A 152 -10.61 -7.77 -11.42
CA ARG A 152 -10.75 -9.15 -11.88
C ARG A 152 -12.15 -9.68 -11.61
N ASP A 153 -12.66 -9.49 -10.40
CA ASP A 153 -13.96 -10.01 -9.98
C ASP A 153 -15.11 -9.31 -10.73
N GLU A 154 -14.97 -8.02 -11.08
CA GLU A 154 -15.90 -7.32 -11.95
C GLU A 154 -15.91 -7.88 -13.38
N ILE A 155 -14.74 -8.15 -13.95
CA ILE A 155 -14.66 -8.80 -15.27
C ILE A 155 -15.28 -10.19 -15.23
N LEU A 156 -15.00 -10.97 -14.18
CA LEU A 156 -15.57 -12.30 -13.98
C LEU A 156 -17.10 -12.21 -13.97
N ARG A 157 -17.68 -11.29 -13.17
CA ARG A 157 -19.13 -11.07 -13.11
C ARG A 157 -19.71 -10.70 -14.47
N ASN A 158 -19.04 -9.83 -15.22
CA ASN A 158 -19.52 -9.39 -16.53
C ASN A 158 -19.42 -10.50 -17.59
N LEU A 159 -18.36 -11.31 -17.58
CA LEU A 159 -18.22 -12.48 -18.45
C LEU A 159 -19.31 -13.51 -18.18
N ILE A 160 -19.57 -13.82 -16.91
CA ILE A 160 -20.64 -14.74 -16.48
C ILE A 160 -22.01 -14.22 -16.94
N ARG A 161 -22.30 -12.93 -16.71
CA ARG A 161 -23.59 -12.33 -17.10
C ARG A 161 -23.80 -12.34 -18.61
N ALA A 162 -22.79 -11.97 -19.38
CA ALA A 162 -22.91 -11.83 -20.83
C ALA A 162 -22.91 -13.16 -21.58
N ASN A 163 -22.28 -14.21 -21.02
CA ASN A 163 -22.03 -15.46 -21.73
C ASN A 163 -22.53 -16.70 -20.97
N LYS A 164 -23.49 -16.54 -20.06
CA LYS A 164 -23.98 -17.62 -19.19
C LYS A 164 -24.37 -18.89 -19.94
N ASP A 165 -24.92 -18.75 -21.14
CA ASP A 165 -25.43 -19.86 -21.96
C ASP A 165 -24.35 -20.50 -22.86
N ASP A 166 -23.20 -19.85 -23.01
CA ASP A 166 -22.13 -20.26 -23.93
C ASP A 166 -20.83 -20.66 -23.24
N LEU A 167 -20.54 -20.08 -22.06
CA LEU A 167 -19.30 -20.27 -21.31
C LEU A 167 -19.57 -20.68 -19.86
N ASP A 168 -18.79 -21.64 -19.38
CA ASP A 168 -18.54 -21.81 -17.94
C ASP A 168 -17.30 -21.03 -17.57
N VAL A 169 -17.47 -20.06 -16.68
CA VAL A 169 -16.40 -19.22 -16.15
C VAL A 169 -16.12 -19.71 -14.74
N ILE A 170 -14.94 -20.28 -14.52
CA ILE A 170 -14.54 -20.87 -13.25
C ILE A 170 -13.44 -19.98 -12.66
N GLN A 171 -13.71 -19.45 -11.47
CA GLN A 171 -12.68 -18.87 -10.62
C GLN A 171 -12.04 -20.00 -9.84
N GLU A 172 -10.74 -20.25 -10.03
CA GLU A 172 -10.07 -21.32 -9.28
C GLU A 172 -9.72 -20.83 -7.86
N GLY A 173 -10.31 -21.49 -6.87
CA GLY A 173 -10.05 -21.25 -5.44
C GLY A 173 -8.70 -21.81 -4.98
N ASN A 174 -8.25 -21.37 -3.80
CA ASN A 174 -6.96 -21.70 -3.18
C ASN A 174 -6.85 -23.17 -2.70
N GLU A 175 -6.99 -24.16 -3.58
CA GLU A 175 -6.76 -25.56 -3.22
C GLU A 175 -5.67 -26.18 -4.12
N GLY A 176 -4.42 -26.14 -3.62
CA GLY A 176 -3.31 -26.96 -4.11
C GLY A 176 -2.53 -26.40 -5.31
N HIS A 177 -1.36 -25.81 -5.02
CA HIS A 177 -0.16 -25.56 -5.86
C HIS A 177 -0.22 -25.12 -7.35
N ASN A 178 -1.36 -25.14 -8.02
CA ASN A 178 -1.59 -24.68 -9.39
C ASN A 178 -2.76 -23.70 -9.36
N ARG A 179 -2.44 -22.40 -9.28
CA ARG A 179 -3.42 -21.32 -9.18
C ARG A 179 -3.45 -20.57 -10.50
N VAL A 180 -4.64 -20.45 -11.09
CA VAL A 180 -4.92 -19.46 -12.14
C VAL A 180 -5.98 -18.49 -11.69
N ASP A 181 -6.00 -17.29 -12.27
CA ASP A 181 -7.04 -16.31 -11.97
C ASP A 181 -8.42 -16.72 -12.49
N MET A 182 -8.52 -17.17 -13.75
CA MET A 182 -9.80 -17.58 -14.35
C MET A 182 -9.62 -18.65 -15.42
N ARG A 183 -10.53 -19.63 -15.46
CA ARG A 183 -10.64 -20.62 -16.54
C ARG A 183 -11.97 -20.46 -17.28
N LEU A 184 -11.92 -20.45 -18.61
CA LEU A 184 -13.10 -20.36 -19.48
C LEU A 184 -13.27 -21.68 -20.23
N VAL A 185 -14.45 -22.29 -20.12
CA VAL A 185 -14.79 -23.54 -20.80
C VAL A 185 -15.99 -23.31 -21.71
N ASN A 186 -15.86 -23.68 -22.99
CA ASN A 186 -16.97 -23.57 -23.94
C ASN A 186 -18.00 -24.69 -23.72
N LYS A 187 -19.28 -24.34 -23.60
CA LYS A 187 -20.40 -25.28 -23.43
C LYS A 187 -20.86 -25.95 -24.73
N LYS A 188 -20.61 -25.31 -25.87
CA LYS A 188 -21.14 -25.69 -27.18
C LYS A 188 -20.05 -26.28 -28.09
N GLY A 189 -19.99 -27.61 -28.12
CA GLY A 189 -19.53 -28.41 -29.27
C GLY A 189 -18.04 -28.42 -29.60
N ARG A 190 -17.24 -27.45 -29.14
CA ARG A 190 -15.78 -27.50 -29.23
C ARG A 190 -15.23 -27.47 -27.81
N ASN A 191 -14.77 -28.62 -27.33
CA ASN A 191 -14.15 -28.78 -26.01
C ASN A 191 -12.80 -28.04 -25.97
N TYR A 192 -12.81 -26.72 -25.94
CA TYR A 192 -11.61 -25.94 -25.67
C TYR A 192 -11.75 -25.24 -24.32
N THR A 193 -10.65 -25.28 -23.60
CA THR A 193 -10.45 -24.54 -22.36
C THR A 193 -9.49 -23.40 -22.67
N VAL A 194 -9.83 -22.20 -22.23
CA VAL A 194 -8.94 -21.04 -22.27
C VAL A 194 -8.54 -20.69 -20.85
N GLN A 195 -7.24 -20.52 -20.65
CA GLN A 195 -6.69 -20.07 -19.38
C GLN A 195 -6.48 -18.57 -19.39
N VAL A 196 -6.96 -17.86 -18.38
CA VAL A 196 -6.73 -16.41 -18.25
C VAL A 196 -5.86 -16.14 -17.03
N GLU A 197 -4.72 -15.51 -17.26
CA GLU A 197 -3.81 -15.00 -16.24
C GLU A 197 -3.95 -13.49 -16.19
N CYS A 198 -4.21 -12.94 -15.01
CA CYS A 198 -4.40 -11.50 -14.83
C CYS A 198 -3.15 -10.86 -14.23
N LYS A 199 -2.76 -9.68 -14.72
CA LYS A 199 -1.60 -8.92 -14.22
C LYS A 199 -1.90 -7.44 -14.09
N ARG A 200 -1.11 -6.76 -13.25
CA ARG A 200 -1.06 -5.29 -13.19
C ARG A 200 0.17 -4.80 -13.96
N ASP A 201 0.10 -3.62 -14.55
CA ASP A 201 1.21 -2.98 -15.27
C ASP A 201 2.31 -2.37 -14.36
N LEU A 202 2.15 -2.50 -13.03
CA LEU A 202 2.99 -1.89 -12.01
C LEU A 202 4.36 -2.56 -11.84
N ASN A 203 4.49 -3.85 -12.18
CA ASN A 203 5.76 -4.59 -12.05
C ASN A 203 6.03 -5.41 -13.32
N ALA A 204 7.03 -4.98 -14.09
CA ALA A 204 7.41 -5.60 -15.35
C ALA A 204 7.91 -7.05 -15.18
N GLU A 205 8.71 -7.35 -14.15
CA GLU A 205 9.20 -8.71 -13.90
C GLU A 205 8.06 -9.67 -13.56
N SER A 206 7.09 -9.22 -12.74
CA SER A 206 5.91 -10.03 -12.40
C SER A 206 5.02 -10.32 -13.61
N LEU A 207 5.03 -9.43 -14.60
CA LEU A 207 4.20 -9.52 -15.78
C LEU A 207 4.77 -10.56 -16.76
N TYR A 208 6.10 -10.57 -16.94
CA TYR A 208 6.77 -11.55 -17.79
C TYR A 208 6.87 -12.92 -17.14
N SER A 209 7.25 -13.00 -15.86
CA SER A 209 7.26 -14.28 -15.13
C SER A 209 5.88 -14.94 -15.12
N GLY A 210 4.79 -14.19 -14.96
CA GLY A 210 3.44 -14.75 -15.08
C GLY A 210 3.10 -15.28 -16.48
N LEU A 211 3.55 -14.61 -17.54
CA LEU A 211 3.34 -15.09 -18.90
C LEU A 211 4.09 -16.42 -19.14
N THR A 212 5.38 -16.49 -18.80
CA THR A 212 6.19 -17.69 -19.06
C THR A 212 5.93 -18.79 -18.04
N GLU A 213 6.08 -18.50 -16.75
CA GLU A 213 6.08 -19.53 -15.70
C GLU A 213 4.67 -20.00 -15.32
N GLN A 214 3.66 -19.14 -15.48
CA GLN A 214 2.29 -19.49 -15.11
C GLN A 214 1.48 -19.87 -16.35
N LEU A 215 1.30 -18.95 -17.30
CA LEU A 215 0.46 -19.22 -18.47
C LEU A 215 1.07 -20.32 -19.36
N ILE A 216 2.36 -20.22 -19.69
CA ILE A 216 2.99 -21.12 -20.66
C ILE A 216 3.44 -22.44 -20.03
N ASP A 217 4.32 -22.38 -19.04
CA ASP A 217 4.99 -23.56 -18.50
C ASP A 217 4.05 -24.49 -17.75
N LYS A 218 3.01 -23.97 -17.09
CA LYS A 218 2.07 -24.80 -16.30
C LYS A 218 0.87 -25.29 -17.09
N TYR A 219 0.31 -24.48 -17.98
CA TYR A 219 -0.99 -24.82 -18.57
C TYR A 219 -0.90 -25.45 -19.96
N PHE A 220 0.03 -25.01 -20.81
CA PHE A 220 0.23 -25.69 -22.10
C PHE A 220 0.79 -27.10 -21.92
N THR A 221 1.50 -27.36 -20.81
CA THR A 221 1.95 -28.70 -20.43
C THR A 221 0.83 -29.58 -19.86
N SER A 222 -0.26 -28.96 -19.38
CA SER A 222 -1.44 -29.63 -18.79
C SER A 222 -2.57 -29.90 -19.80
N GLY A 223 -2.34 -29.71 -21.11
CA GLY A 223 -3.32 -29.99 -22.16
C GLY A 223 -4.33 -28.86 -22.44
N ILE A 224 -4.15 -27.67 -21.87
CA ILE A 224 -4.86 -26.46 -22.29
C ILE A 224 -4.16 -25.93 -23.55
N TYR A 225 -4.93 -25.51 -24.57
CA TYR A 225 -4.35 -25.11 -25.87
C TYR A 225 -4.40 -23.62 -26.16
N LEU A 226 -5.09 -22.83 -25.33
CA LEU A 226 -5.23 -21.39 -25.49
C LEU A 226 -5.08 -20.65 -24.15
N GLY A 227 -4.41 -19.51 -24.19
CA GLY A 227 -4.17 -18.65 -23.03
C GLY A 227 -4.46 -17.18 -23.33
N ILE A 228 -4.88 -16.44 -22.31
CA ILE A 228 -5.04 -14.98 -22.34
C ILE A 228 -4.20 -14.40 -21.19
N CYS A 229 -3.30 -13.48 -21.53
CA CYS A 229 -2.66 -12.60 -20.56
C CYS A 229 -3.46 -11.30 -20.51
N LEU A 230 -4.25 -11.10 -19.45
CA LEU A 230 -5.07 -9.93 -19.23
C LEU A 230 -4.35 -8.94 -18.32
N VAL A 231 -4.02 -7.76 -18.83
CA VAL A 231 -3.26 -6.76 -18.09
C VAL A 231 -4.14 -5.56 -17.77
N PHE A 232 -4.25 -5.22 -16.49
CA PHE A 232 -4.86 -4.00 -16.01
C PHE A 232 -3.83 -2.86 -16.02
N CYS A 233 -4.04 -1.88 -16.90
CA CYS A 233 -3.14 -0.77 -17.12
C CYS A 233 -3.54 0.45 -16.28
N PHE A 234 -2.83 0.67 -15.17
CA PHE A 234 -3.07 1.80 -14.27
C PHE A 234 -2.10 2.96 -14.50
N LYS A 235 -0.97 2.73 -15.17
CA LYS A 235 0.09 3.73 -15.37
C LYS A 235 0.63 3.77 -16.79
N LYS A 236 0.84 2.60 -17.39
CA LYS A 236 1.45 2.43 -18.71
C LYS A 236 0.40 2.57 -19.80
N ASP A 237 0.87 3.00 -20.96
CA ASP A 237 0.05 3.01 -22.17
C ASP A 237 -0.30 1.58 -22.61
N PRO A 238 -1.60 1.22 -22.72
CA PRO A 238 -2.05 -0.13 -23.06
C PRO A 238 -1.52 -0.63 -24.40
N GLU A 239 -1.51 0.20 -25.44
CA GLU A 239 -1.07 -0.22 -26.77
C GLU A 239 0.43 -0.52 -26.80
N THR A 240 1.21 0.36 -26.16
CA THR A 240 2.66 0.19 -26.04
C THR A 240 2.98 -1.05 -25.24
N LEU A 241 2.33 -1.23 -24.09
CA LEU A 241 2.55 -2.38 -23.21
C LEU A 241 2.16 -3.70 -23.89
N GLN A 242 1.04 -3.73 -24.60
CA GLN A 242 0.60 -4.91 -25.34
C GLN A 242 1.66 -5.36 -26.35
N LYS A 243 2.15 -4.44 -27.19
CA LYS A 243 3.21 -4.72 -28.18
C LYS A 243 4.49 -5.23 -27.51
N ASP A 244 4.86 -4.69 -26.36
CA ASP A 244 6.06 -5.10 -25.63
C ASP A 244 5.93 -6.50 -25.02
N ILE A 245 4.71 -6.92 -24.64
CA ILE A 245 4.45 -8.27 -24.13
C ILE A 245 4.42 -9.26 -25.28
N GLU A 246 3.72 -8.95 -26.37
CA GLU A 246 3.61 -9.81 -27.55
C GLU A 246 4.99 -10.16 -28.13
N LYS A 247 5.91 -9.20 -28.18
CA LYS A 247 7.30 -9.43 -28.61
C LYS A 247 8.09 -10.41 -27.73
N LYS A 248 7.66 -10.61 -26.49
CA LYS A 248 8.33 -11.51 -25.53
C LYS A 248 7.62 -12.85 -25.39
N ILE A 249 6.54 -13.10 -26.15
CA ILE A 249 5.93 -14.42 -26.21
C ILE A 249 6.98 -15.39 -26.81
N PRO A 250 7.30 -16.50 -26.13
CA PRO A 250 8.21 -17.50 -26.65
C PRO A 250 7.76 -18.08 -27.98
N TYR A 251 8.73 -18.44 -28.82
CA TYR A 251 8.50 -19.03 -30.12
C TYR A 251 7.62 -20.29 -30.04
N GLY A 252 6.59 -20.37 -30.88
CA GLY A 252 5.63 -21.48 -30.93
C GLY A 252 4.36 -21.26 -30.10
N PHE A 253 4.25 -20.15 -29.37
CA PHE A 253 3.08 -19.78 -28.57
C PHE A 253 2.35 -18.53 -29.07
N GLU A 254 2.84 -17.87 -30.12
CA GLU A 254 2.33 -16.59 -30.63
C GLU A 254 0.88 -16.68 -31.12
N LYS A 255 0.45 -17.87 -31.56
CA LYS A 255 -0.94 -18.14 -31.97
C LYS A 255 -1.80 -18.76 -30.85
N LYS A 256 -1.19 -19.09 -29.72
CA LYS A 256 -1.85 -19.76 -28.59
C LYS A 256 -2.13 -18.81 -27.44
N VAL A 257 -1.41 -17.69 -27.37
CA VAL A 257 -1.57 -16.67 -26.33
C VAL A 257 -2.06 -15.37 -26.93
N ALA A 258 -3.17 -14.86 -26.41
CA ALA A 258 -3.61 -13.49 -26.66
C ALA A 258 -3.20 -12.59 -25.49
N VAL A 259 -2.77 -11.36 -25.79
CA VAL A 259 -2.51 -10.32 -24.78
C VAL A 259 -3.60 -9.28 -24.89
N ILE A 260 -4.27 -8.98 -23.78
CA ILE A 260 -5.33 -7.97 -23.72
C ILE A 260 -4.95 -6.98 -22.63
N CYS A 261 -4.80 -5.71 -23.00
CA CYS A 261 -4.53 -4.64 -22.05
C CYS A 261 -5.79 -3.78 -21.85
N ILE A 262 -6.27 -3.67 -20.62
CA ILE A 262 -7.43 -2.85 -20.25
C ILE A 262 -6.93 -1.52 -19.70
N ASP A 263 -7.31 -0.42 -20.36
CA ASP A 263 -7.00 0.93 -19.89
C ASP A 263 -7.84 1.30 -18.66
N LEU A 264 -7.16 1.47 -17.53
CA LEU A 264 -7.75 1.91 -16.26
C LEU A 264 -7.07 3.18 -15.74
N ARG A 265 -6.32 3.90 -16.59
CA ARG A 265 -5.59 5.13 -16.18
C ARG A 265 -6.52 6.29 -15.81
N ASN A 266 -7.75 6.27 -16.30
CA ASN A 266 -8.75 7.34 -16.12
C ASN A 266 -9.90 6.93 -15.17
N LYS A 267 -9.73 5.87 -14.39
CA LYS A 267 -10.70 5.44 -13.39
C LYS A 267 -10.31 5.86 -11.98
#